data_AF-A0A352B183-F1
#
_entry.id   AF-A0A352B183-F1
#
_cell.length_a   1.000
_cell.length_b   1.000
_cell.length_c   1.000
_cell.angle_alpha   90.00
_cell.angle_beta   90.00
_cell.angle_gamma   90.00
#
_symmetry.space_group_name_H-M   'P 1'
#
loop_
_entity.id
_entity.type
_entity.pdbx_description
1 polymer ?
#
loop_
_entity_poly.entity_id
_entity_poly.type
_entity_poly.pdbx_seq_one_letter_code
_entity_poly.pdbx_strand_id
1 'polypeptide(L)'
;MGNPRRLLKLLIVVFTSLIIGLGLLTPANADTVGEEYDYAVLGNVKIEGVAVGGVRMLVEGAGYSAETLTSDDGSWLIGVPSKDVYSVTLDESTLPAGVVVLEGEPTQEVELGLSGRVVMNFFIGEGERNEVSFVDQFISRFIYGINFGLMLGLASVGLSLVFGTTGLSNFAHGEMVTFGAVAALVFGVFMQLPIWVAIPLAVIASAGMGWSLDAGLWKPLRKRGLGIVQLMI
;
A
#
# COMPACT_ATOMS: atom_id res chain seq x y z
N MET A 1 -44.58 -44.11 -28.67
CA MET A 1 -45.35 -42.90 -28.31
C MET A 1 -45.67 -42.97 -26.82
N GLY A 2 -44.94 -42.22 -25.99
CA GLY A 2 -45.11 -42.22 -24.53
C GLY A 2 -46.40 -41.52 -24.10
N ASN A 3 -47.12 -42.11 -23.16
CA ASN A 3 -48.45 -41.65 -22.75
C ASN A 3 -48.34 -40.27 -22.04
N PRO A 4 -48.90 -39.18 -22.60
CA PRO A 4 -48.69 -37.80 -22.12
C PRO A 4 -49.19 -37.58 -20.68
N ARG A 5 -50.10 -38.42 -20.20
CA ARG A 5 -50.60 -38.40 -18.81
C ARG A 5 -49.56 -38.87 -17.79
N ARG A 6 -48.57 -39.68 -18.17
CA ARG A 6 -47.46 -40.06 -17.27
C ARG A 6 -46.45 -38.92 -17.13
N LEU A 7 -46.17 -38.19 -18.20
CA LEU A 7 -45.25 -37.05 -18.19
C LEU A 7 -45.79 -35.92 -17.32
N LEU A 8 -47.09 -35.61 -17.42
CA LEU A 8 -47.73 -34.57 -16.63
C LEU A 8 -47.74 -34.89 -15.12
N LYS A 9 -48.00 -36.15 -14.73
CA LYS A 9 -47.93 -36.57 -13.32
C LYS A 9 -46.52 -36.47 -12.76
N LEU A 10 -45.50 -36.79 -13.57
CA LEU A 10 -44.10 -36.70 -13.17
C LEU A 10 -43.68 -35.24 -12.98
N LEU A 11 -44.13 -34.34 -13.86
CA LEU A 11 -43.93 -32.90 -13.73
C LEU A 11 -44.60 -32.32 -12.48
N ILE A 12 -45.84 -32.71 -12.18
CA ILE A 12 -46.54 -32.23 -10.99
C ILE A 12 -45.84 -32.72 -9.71
N VAL A 13 -45.39 -33.97 -9.66
CA VAL A 13 -44.67 -34.50 -8.49
C VAL A 13 -43.34 -33.79 -8.29
N VAL A 14 -42.57 -33.55 -9.35
CA VAL A 14 -41.29 -32.80 -9.28
C VAL A 14 -41.52 -31.36 -8.84
N PHE A 15 -42.52 -30.68 -9.40
CA PHE A 15 -42.83 -29.29 -9.05
C PHE A 15 -43.33 -29.17 -7.61
N THR A 16 -44.14 -30.13 -7.14
CA THR A 16 -44.62 -30.15 -5.75
C THR A 16 -43.50 -30.49 -4.76
N SER A 17 -42.59 -31.40 -5.12
CA SER A 17 -41.41 -31.70 -4.30
C SER A 17 -40.43 -30.52 -4.21
N LEU A 18 -40.33 -29.73 -5.29
CA LEU A 18 -39.50 -28.53 -5.31
C LEU A 18 -40.07 -27.44 -4.40
N ILE A 19 -41.39 -27.23 -4.43
CA ILE A 19 -42.07 -26.24 -3.58
C ILE A 19 -41.99 -26.62 -2.10
N ILE A 20 -42.17 -27.90 -1.76
CA ILE A 20 -42.04 -28.37 -0.37
C ILE A 20 -40.58 -28.30 0.10
N GLY A 21 -39.61 -28.59 -0.79
CA GLY A 21 -38.18 -28.44 -0.49
C GLY A 21 -37.75 -26.99 -0.23
N LEU A 22 -38.41 -26.01 -0.86
CA LEU A 22 -38.18 -24.58 -0.63
C LEU A 22 -38.87 -24.05 0.63
N GLY A 23 -39.90 -24.73 1.15
CA GLY A 23 -40.65 -24.31 2.35
C GLY A 23 -40.01 -24.69 3.69
N LEU A 24 -38.92 -25.46 3.69
CA LEU A 24 -38.20 -25.90 4.90
C LEU A 24 -36.92 -25.10 5.20
N LEU A 25 -36.66 -24.02 4.46
CA LEU A 25 -35.59 -23.08 4.81
C LEU A 25 -36.07 -22.24 5.99
N THR A 26 -35.71 -22.65 7.20
CA THR A 26 -35.82 -21.79 8.38
C THR A 26 -35.03 -20.51 8.12
N PRO A 27 -35.53 -19.32 8.49
CA PRO A 27 -34.73 -18.11 8.41
C PRO A 27 -33.45 -18.30 9.25
N ALA A 28 -32.29 -18.09 8.63
CA ALA A 28 -31.03 -18.03 9.33
C ALA A 28 -31.09 -16.82 10.28
N ASN A 29 -30.97 -17.06 11.58
CA ASN A 29 -30.97 -15.98 12.57
C ASN A 29 -29.61 -15.29 12.50
N ALA A 30 -29.62 -14.01 12.11
CA ALA A 30 -28.50 -13.12 12.32
C ALA A 30 -28.45 -12.73 13.80
N ASP A 31 -27.26 -12.71 14.41
CA ASP A 31 -27.07 -12.21 15.78
C ASP A 31 -27.03 -10.67 15.72
N THR A 32 -28.19 -10.05 15.55
CA THR A 32 -28.34 -8.60 15.45
C THR A 32 -28.32 -7.97 16.83
N VAL A 33 -27.46 -6.97 17.01
CA VAL A 33 -27.33 -6.24 18.28
C VAL A 33 -27.78 -4.79 18.09
N GLY A 34 -28.48 -4.23 19.08
CA GLY A 34 -28.92 -2.82 19.06
C GLY A 34 -30.18 -2.54 18.23
N GLU A 35 -31.06 -3.52 17.98
CA GLU A 35 -32.32 -3.34 17.23
C GLU A 35 -33.30 -2.32 17.85
N GLU A 36 -33.07 -1.94 19.10
CA GLU A 36 -33.80 -0.91 19.83
C GLU A 36 -33.51 0.53 19.36
N TYR A 37 -32.47 0.72 18.55
CA TYR A 37 -32.07 2.04 18.05
C TYR A 37 -32.58 2.30 16.63
N ASP A 38 -32.97 3.55 16.37
CA ASP A 38 -33.42 4.00 15.05
C ASP A 38 -32.28 4.05 14.01
N TYR A 39 -31.03 3.99 14.46
CA TYR A 39 -29.83 4.08 13.64
C TYR A 39 -29.06 2.77 13.63
N ALA A 40 -28.48 2.42 12.49
CA ALA A 40 -27.70 1.19 12.37
C ALA A 40 -26.56 1.32 11.38
N VAL A 41 -25.43 0.70 11.72
CA VAL A 41 -24.35 0.39 10.80
C VAL A 41 -24.57 -1.04 10.34
N LEU A 42 -24.66 -1.22 9.03
CA LEU A 42 -24.83 -2.53 8.43
C LEU A 42 -23.80 -2.74 7.34
N GLY A 43 -23.52 -3.99 7.03
CA GLY A 43 -22.48 -4.28 6.08
C GLY A 43 -22.50 -5.71 5.61
N ASN A 44 -21.61 -5.99 4.68
CA ASN A 44 -21.36 -7.34 4.22
C ASN A 44 -19.87 -7.60 4.12
N VAL A 45 -19.48 -8.81 4.51
CA VAL A 45 -18.11 -9.30 4.41
C VAL A 45 -18.08 -10.37 3.32
N LYS A 46 -17.29 -10.11 2.27
CA LYS A 46 -17.11 -11.03 1.14
C LYS A 46 -15.64 -11.36 0.93
N ILE A 47 -15.36 -12.63 0.70
CA ILE A 47 -14.07 -13.15 0.24
C ILE A 47 -14.22 -13.53 -1.24
N GLU A 48 -13.54 -12.83 -2.14
CA GLU A 48 -13.61 -13.09 -3.60
C GLU A 48 -15.05 -13.13 -4.17
N GLY A 49 -15.96 -12.35 -3.57
CA GLY A 49 -17.37 -12.31 -3.95
C GLY A 49 -18.26 -13.37 -3.30
N VAL A 50 -17.69 -14.29 -2.51
CA VAL A 50 -18.41 -15.26 -1.67
C VAL A 50 -18.62 -14.66 -0.28
N ALA A 51 -19.86 -14.71 0.21
CA ALA A 51 -20.23 -14.28 1.55
C ALA A 51 -19.57 -15.16 2.63
N VAL A 52 -19.08 -14.55 3.72
CA VAL A 52 -18.44 -15.29 4.82
C VAL A 52 -19.02 -14.95 6.18
N GLY A 53 -19.58 -15.98 6.83
CA GLY A 53 -20.10 -15.93 8.20
C GLY A 53 -19.05 -16.21 9.26
N GLY A 54 -19.34 -15.79 10.50
CA GLY A 54 -18.52 -16.02 11.68
C GLY A 54 -17.40 -15.01 11.91
N VAL A 55 -17.33 -13.93 11.13
CA VAL A 55 -16.35 -12.84 11.31
C VAL A 55 -16.86 -11.86 12.35
N ARG A 56 -16.04 -11.54 13.36
CA ARG A 56 -16.42 -10.57 14.39
C ARG A 56 -16.24 -9.14 13.89
N MET A 57 -17.31 -8.37 14.02
CA MET A 57 -17.38 -6.94 13.72
C MET A 57 -17.57 -6.18 15.03
N LEU A 58 -16.76 -5.15 15.24
CA LEU A 58 -16.81 -4.27 16.40
C LEU A 58 -17.16 -2.84 15.94
N VAL A 59 -18.12 -2.20 16.61
CA VAL A 59 -18.45 -0.79 16.36
C VAL A 59 -18.30 -0.01 17.67
N GLU A 60 -17.43 0.99 17.68
CA GLU A 60 -17.16 1.83 18.85
C GLU A 60 -17.27 3.32 18.51
N GLY A 61 -18.00 4.08 19.33
CA GLY A 61 -18.15 5.52 19.15
C GLY A 61 -19.14 6.12 20.14
N ALA A 62 -18.99 7.41 20.45
CA ALA A 62 -19.90 8.16 21.35
C ALA A 62 -20.17 7.49 22.73
N GLY A 63 -19.22 6.72 23.26
CA GLY A 63 -19.36 5.99 24.53
C GLY A 63 -20.15 4.68 24.44
N TYR A 64 -20.48 4.22 23.23
CA TYR A 64 -21.12 2.94 22.94
C TYR A 64 -20.14 2.00 22.23
N SER A 65 -20.13 0.73 22.63
CA SER A 65 -19.33 -0.33 22.00
C SER A 65 -20.19 -1.58 21.92
N ALA A 66 -20.26 -2.18 20.74
CA ALA A 66 -21.01 -3.40 20.49
C ALA A 66 -20.29 -4.27 19.46
N GLU A 67 -20.41 -5.58 19.63
CA GLU A 67 -19.85 -6.58 18.73
C GLU A 67 -20.95 -7.49 18.17
N THR A 68 -20.77 -7.94 16.93
CA THR A 68 -21.63 -8.94 16.28
C THR A 68 -20.78 -9.89 15.43
N LEU A 69 -21.32 -11.07 15.16
CA LEU A 69 -20.73 -12.02 14.20
C LEU A 69 -21.48 -11.91 12.86
N THR A 70 -20.74 -11.96 11.75
CA THR A 70 -21.36 -12.03 10.43
C THR A 70 -22.16 -13.31 10.27
N SER A 71 -23.30 -13.21 9.59
CA SER A 71 -24.17 -14.36 9.28
C SER A 71 -23.61 -15.19 8.12
N ASP A 72 -24.18 -16.36 7.85
CA ASP A 72 -23.73 -17.26 6.76
C ASP A 72 -23.79 -16.59 5.35
N ASP A 73 -24.58 -15.52 5.20
CA ASP A 73 -24.66 -14.68 4.00
C ASP A 73 -23.70 -13.47 4.03
N GLY A 74 -22.78 -13.44 5.00
CA GLY A 74 -21.76 -12.42 5.22
C GLY A 74 -22.32 -11.11 5.77
N SER A 75 -23.63 -11.02 6.04
CA SER A 75 -24.26 -9.80 6.52
C SER A 75 -24.05 -9.60 8.02
N TRP A 76 -23.96 -8.34 8.43
CA TRP A 76 -23.89 -7.94 9.84
C TRP A 76 -24.62 -6.61 10.05
N LEU A 77 -25.13 -6.41 11.26
CA LEU A 77 -25.82 -5.19 11.65
C LEU A 77 -25.58 -4.90 13.13
N ILE A 78 -25.18 -3.66 13.42
CA ILE A 78 -25.09 -3.11 14.77
C ILE A 78 -25.91 -1.82 14.81
N GLY A 79 -26.93 -1.79 15.65
CA GLY A 79 -27.68 -0.58 15.97
C GLY A 79 -26.86 0.36 16.84
N VAL A 80 -26.97 1.67 16.60
CA VAL A 80 -26.20 2.69 17.31
C VAL A 80 -27.11 3.77 17.91
N PRO A 81 -26.82 4.29 19.11
CA PRO A 81 -27.74 5.14 19.85
C PRO A 81 -27.85 6.58 19.33
N SER A 82 -26.88 7.08 18.58
CA SER A 82 -26.83 8.46 18.10
C SER A 82 -26.27 8.57 16.67
N LYS A 83 -26.39 9.76 16.07
CA LYS A 83 -25.80 10.09 14.75
C LYS A 83 -24.41 10.71 14.92
N ASP A 84 -23.52 10.00 15.60
CA ASP A 84 -22.13 10.42 15.79
C ASP A 84 -21.17 9.66 14.85
N VAL A 85 -19.88 9.95 14.96
CA VAL A 85 -18.83 9.20 14.26
C VAL A 85 -18.57 7.90 15.00
N TYR A 86 -18.62 6.77 14.30
CA TYR A 86 -18.30 5.45 14.84
C TYR A 86 -17.11 4.85 14.10
N SER A 87 -16.24 4.18 14.83
CA SER A 87 -15.18 3.34 14.29
C SER A 87 -15.71 1.91 14.12
N VAL A 88 -15.64 1.39 12.89
CA VAL A 88 -16.02 0.01 12.56
C VAL A 88 -14.74 -0.78 12.37
N THR A 89 -14.51 -1.79 13.21
CA THR A 89 -13.33 -2.64 13.16
C THR A 89 -13.72 -4.08 12.83
N LEU A 90 -13.05 -4.66 11.84
CA LEU A 90 -13.12 -6.08 11.53
C LEU A 90 -12.02 -6.82 12.31
N ASP A 91 -12.40 -7.80 13.13
CA ASP A 91 -11.44 -8.62 13.89
C ASP A 91 -10.82 -9.68 12.99
N GLU A 92 -9.62 -9.38 12.48
CA GLU A 92 -8.86 -10.27 11.59
C GLU A 92 -8.52 -11.63 12.21
N SER A 93 -8.56 -11.77 13.54
CA SER A 93 -8.29 -13.06 14.21
C SER A 93 -9.39 -14.10 14.00
N THR A 94 -10.57 -13.64 13.60
CA THR A 94 -11.74 -14.49 13.31
C THR A 94 -11.82 -14.92 11.85
N LEU A 95 -10.93 -14.42 10.99
CA LEU A 95 -10.87 -14.80 9.59
C LEU A 95 -10.26 -16.20 9.40
N PRO A 96 -10.73 -17.00 8.42
CA PRO A 96 -10.08 -18.24 8.02
C PRO A 96 -8.61 -18.02 7.66
N ALA A 97 -7.75 -18.99 7.97
CA ALA A 97 -6.32 -18.89 7.69
C ALA A 97 -6.05 -18.63 6.19
N GLY A 98 -5.32 -17.54 5.89
CA GLY A 98 -4.90 -17.18 4.52
C GLY A 98 -5.70 -16.06 3.85
N VAL A 99 -6.65 -15.44 4.56
CA VAL A 99 -7.50 -14.38 4.01
C VAL A 99 -7.19 -13.03 4.66
N VAL A 100 -6.96 -11.99 3.86
CA VAL A 100 -6.62 -10.63 4.33
C VAL A 100 -7.48 -9.59 3.61
N VAL A 101 -7.71 -8.46 4.26
CA VAL A 101 -8.44 -7.33 3.68
C VAL A 101 -7.63 -6.81 2.49
N LEU A 102 -8.18 -6.92 1.27
CA LEU A 102 -7.48 -6.55 0.04
C LEU A 102 -7.48 -5.04 -0.19
N GLU A 103 -8.53 -4.35 0.28
CA GLU A 103 -8.73 -2.92 0.09
C GLU A 103 -9.30 -2.26 1.34
N GLY A 104 -8.54 -1.31 1.91
CA GLY A 104 -8.93 -0.51 3.07
C GLY A 104 -8.20 -0.90 4.37
N GLU A 105 -8.28 -0.01 5.36
CA GLU A 105 -7.84 -0.31 6.72
C GLU A 105 -8.87 -1.24 7.41
N PRO A 106 -8.45 -2.13 8.31
CA PRO A 106 -9.34 -3.01 9.07
C PRO A 106 -10.28 -2.23 10.02
N THR A 107 -9.90 -0.99 10.35
CA THR A 107 -10.73 -0.03 11.08
C THR A 107 -11.08 1.14 10.18
N GLN A 108 -12.38 1.43 10.01
CA GLN A 108 -12.87 2.55 9.20
C GLN A 108 -13.82 3.41 10.00
N GLU A 109 -13.64 4.73 9.97
CA GLU A 109 -14.57 5.68 10.58
C GLU A 109 -15.77 5.90 9.66
N VAL A 110 -16.96 5.91 10.26
CA VAL A 110 -18.23 6.11 9.57
C VAL A 110 -19.05 7.20 10.22
N GLU A 111 -19.62 8.06 9.38
CA GLU A 111 -20.56 9.10 9.79
C GLU A 111 -21.96 8.76 9.28
N LEU A 112 -22.96 8.81 10.17
CA LEU A 112 -24.33 8.52 9.79
C LEU A 112 -24.98 9.67 9.02
N GLY A 113 -25.31 9.39 7.75
CA GLY A 113 -26.03 10.31 6.88
C GLY A 113 -27.51 10.52 7.28
N LEU A 114 -28.23 11.30 6.47
CA LEU A 114 -29.62 11.68 6.71
C LEU A 114 -30.57 10.49 6.91
N SER A 115 -30.30 9.38 6.24
CA SER A 115 -31.08 8.13 6.26
C SER A 115 -30.94 7.32 7.57
N GLY A 116 -30.04 7.72 8.47
CA GLY A 116 -29.83 7.02 9.75
C GLY A 116 -29.19 5.64 9.64
N ARG A 117 -28.76 5.23 8.44
CA ARG A 117 -28.11 3.95 8.17
C ARG A 117 -26.91 4.15 7.26
N VAL A 118 -25.83 3.45 7.55
CA VAL A 118 -24.61 3.44 6.73
C VAL A 118 -24.29 2.00 6.34
N VAL A 119 -23.96 1.80 5.06
CA VAL A 119 -23.58 0.48 4.53
C VAL A 119 -22.06 0.43 4.36
N MET A 120 -21.41 -0.47 5.08
CA MET A 120 -19.96 -0.69 5.01
C MET A 120 -19.66 -2.09 4.47
N ASN A 121 -19.03 -2.16 3.32
CA ASN A 121 -18.63 -3.44 2.74
C ASN A 121 -17.12 -3.62 2.92
N PHE A 122 -16.72 -4.76 3.49
CA PHE A 122 -15.33 -5.17 3.55
C PHE A 122 -15.09 -6.17 2.41
N PHE A 123 -14.25 -5.77 1.46
CA PHE A 123 -13.81 -6.63 0.37
C PHE A 123 -12.51 -7.32 0.79
N ILE A 124 -12.59 -8.61 1.02
CA ILE A 124 -11.51 -9.47 1.48
C ILE A 124 -11.18 -10.46 0.34
N GLY A 125 -9.96 -10.97 0.26
CA GLY A 125 -9.60 -11.99 -0.72
C GLY A 125 -8.31 -12.71 -0.35
N GLU A 126 -7.90 -13.68 -1.17
CA GLU A 126 -6.68 -14.45 -0.93
C GLU A 126 -5.46 -13.53 -1.09
N GLY A 127 -4.88 -13.13 0.03
CA GLY A 127 -3.63 -12.39 0.06
C GLY A 127 -2.68 -13.09 1.00
N GLU A 128 -1.55 -13.54 0.47
CA GLU A 128 -0.45 -13.99 1.30
C GLU A 128 0.03 -12.81 2.14
N ARG A 129 -0.15 -12.92 3.46
CA ARG A 129 0.46 -12.01 4.43
C ARG A 129 1.97 -12.19 4.34
N ASN A 130 2.63 -11.43 3.45
CA ASN A 130 4.06 -11.18 3.53
C ASN A 130 4.31 -10.25 4.71
N GLU A 131 4.09 -10.78 5.90
CA GLU A 131 4.43 -10.16 7.15
C GLU A 131 5.96 -10.15 7.26
N VAL A 132 6.58 -9.17 6.60
CA VAL A 132 8.03 -9.00 6.68
C VAL A 132 8.35 -8.80 8.15
N SER A 133 9.05 -9.77 8.75
CA SER A 133 9.41 -9.78 10.16
C SER A 133 10.02 -8.44 10.55
N PHE A 134 9.72 -7.94 11.75
CA PHE A 134 10.35 -6.73 12.27
C PHE A 134 11.89 -6.81 12.15
N VAL A 135 12.46 -8.00 12.38
CA VAL A 135 13.89 -8.25 12.26
C VAL A 135 14.35 -8.09 10.81
N ASP A 136 13.59 -8.62 9.85
CA ASP A 136 13.91 -8.51 8.42
C ASP A 136 13.77 -7.06 7.93
N GLN A 137 12.76 -6.34 8.40
CA GLN A 137 12.61 -4.91 8.13
C GLN A 137 13.76 -4.09 8.73
N PHE A 138 14.15 -4.39 9.98
CA PHE A 138 15.25 -3.71 10.66
C PHE A 138 16.57 -3.95 9.91
N ILE A 139 16.88 -5.21 9.57
CA ILE A 139 18.08 -5.58 8.82
C ILE A 139 18.07 -4.91 7.45
N SER A 140 16.94 -4.94 6.73
CA SER A 140 16.82 -4.31 5.41
C SER A 140 17.07 -2.80 5.50
N ARG A 141 16.41 -2.10 6.43
CA ARG A 141 16.60 -0.65 6.65
C ARG A 141 18.03 -0.32 7.05
N PHE A 142 18.64 -1.15 7.89
CA PHE A 142 20.03 -0.98 8.30
C PHE A 142 20.99 -1.12 7.11
N ILE A 143 20.80 -2.14 6.27
CA ILE A 143 21.60 -2.34 5.06
C ILE A 143 21.41 -1.18 4.07
N TYR A 144 20.17 -0.72 3.86
CA TYR A 144 19.91 0.46 3.02
C TYR A 144 20.56 1.72 3.58
N GLY A 145 20.54 1.90 4.90
CA GLY A 145 21.23 3.00 5.58
C GLY A 145 22.75 2.94 5.37
N ILE A 146 23.36 1.76 5.49
CA ILE A 146 24.78 1.56 5.19
C ILE A 146 25.07 1.86 3.72
N ASN A 147 24.27 1.36 2.79
CA ASN A 147 24.47 1.57 1.36
C ASN A 147 24.41 3.06 1.02
N PHE A 148 23.39 3.77 1.52
CA PHE A 148 23.26 5.22 1.38
C PHE A 148 24.44 5.97 2.02
N GLY A 149 24.86 5.57 3.22
CA GLY A 149 26.02 6.14 3.91
C GLY A 149 27.33 5.94 3.14
N LEU A 150 27.55 4.78 2.53
CA LEU A 150 28.72 4.49 1.69
C LEU A 150 28.71 5.34 0.42
N MET A 151 27.55 5.56 -0.20
CA MET A 151 27.43 6.46 -1.36
C MET A 151 27.80 7.91 -0.99
N LEU A 152 27.26 8.43 0.13
CA LEU A 152 27.63 9.75 0.65
C LEU A 152 29.10 9.82 1.06
N GLY A 153 29.64 8.75 1.63
CA GLY A 153 31.04 8.63 2.02
C GLY A 153 31.96 8.70 0.80
N LEU A 154 31.65 7.99 -0.27
CA LEU A 154 32.40 8.03 -1.52
C LEU A 154 32.39 9.43 -2.15
N ALA A 155 31.23 10.09 -2.16
CA ALA A 155 31.12 11.48 -2.60
C ALA A 155 31.99 12.41 -1.73
N SER A 156 31.97 12.23 -0.41
CA SER A 156 32.75 13.02 0.54
C SER A 156 34.26 12.81 0.39
N VAL A 157 34.71 11.59 0.10
CA VAL A 157 36.13 11.31 -0.22
C VAL A 157 36.55 12.03 -1.49
N GLY A 158 35.68 12.09 -2.50
CA GLY A 158 35.88 12.89 -3.71
C GLY A 158 36.06 14.38 -3.40
N LEU A 159 35.17 14.96 -2.59
CA LEU A 159 35.28 16.34 -2.13
C LEU A 159 36.60 16.61 -1.40
N SER A 160 36.97 15.72 -0.47
CA SER A 160 38.20 15.84 0.31
C SER A 160 39.45 15.83 -0.57
N LEU A 161 39.50 14.96 -1.60
CA LEU A 161 40.64 14.89 -2.51
C LEU A 161 40.76 16.15 -3.40
N VAL A 162 39.64 16.64 -3.92
CA VAL A 162 39.63 17.87 -4.73
C VAL A 162 40.04 19.07 -3.88
N PHE A 163 39.47 19.22 -2.68
CA PHE A 163 39.87 20.28 -1.76
C PHE A 163 41.34 20.14 -1.34
N GLY A 164 41.80 18.93 -1.04
CA GLY A 164 43.19 18.66 -0.62
C GLY A 164 44.22 19.00 -1.70
N THR A 165 43.86 18.89 -2.98
CA THR A 165 44.76 19.20 -4.11
C THR A 165 44.64 20.64 -4.59
N THR A 166 43.47 21.29 -4.43
CA THR A 166 43.23 22.65 -4.95
C THR A 166 43.24 23.74 -3.89
N GLY A 167 42.96 23.41 -2.62
CA GLY A 167 42.81 24.36 -1.52
C GLY A 167 41.59 25.28 -1.62
N LEU A 168 40.67 25.01 -2.56
CA LEU A 168 39.50 25.85 -2.83
C LEU A 168 38.21 25.13 -2.42
N SER A 169 37.42 25.75 -1.54
CA SER A 169 36.05 25.28 -1.25
C SER A 169 35.16 25.63 -2.43
N ASN A 170 34.41 24.64 -2.93
CA ASN A 170 33.48 24.79 -4.05
C ASN A 170 32.07 24.34 -3.61
N PHE A 171 31.12 25.26 -3.54
CA PHE A 171 29.73 25.01 -3.16
C PHE A 171 28.93 24.30 -4.26
N ALA A 172 29.41 24.27 -5.50
CA ALA A 172 28.80 23.52 -6.61
C ALA A 172 29.17 22.02 -6.61
N HIS A 173 29.83 21.51 -5.57
CA HIS A 173 30.24 20.10 -5.52
C HIS A 173 29.06 19.12 -5.62
N GLY A 174 27.93 19.45 -5.00
CA GLY A 174 26.71 18.66 -5.11
C GLY A 174 26.17 18.57 -6.55
N GLU A 175 26.33 19.62 -7.33
CA GLU A 175 25.93 19.64 -8.75
C GLU A 175 26.86 18.76 -9.59
N MET A 176 28.17 18.72 -9.29
CA MET A 176 29.13 17.82 -9.96
C MET A 176 28.79 16.34 -9.71
N VAL A 177 28.45 15.98 -8.47
CA VAL A 177 28.03 14.61 -8.12
C VAL A 177 26.73 14.25 -8.82
N THR A 178 25.76 15.17 -8.83
CA THR A 178 24.47 15.00 -9.51
C THR A 178 24.66 14.82 -11.01
N PHE A 179 25.55 15.57 -11.64
CA PHE A 179 25.88 15.40 -13.06
C PHE A 179 26.39 13.97 -13.35
N GLY A 180 27.26 13.42 -12.51
CA GLY A 180 27.72 12.03 -12.66
C GLY A 180 26.59 11.00 -12.51
N ALA A 181 25.69 11.21 -11.55
CA ALA A 181 24.50 10.36 -11.38
C ALA A 181 23.57 10.44 -12.60
N VAL A 182 23.32 11.65 -13.12
CA VAL A 182 22.51 11.86 -14.32
C VAL A 182 23.18 11.26 -15.57
N ALA A 183 24.50 11.38 -15.71
CA ALA A 183 25.23 10.75 -16.81
C ALA A 183 25.09 9.22 -16.77
N ALA A 184 25.23 8.60 -15.60
CA ALA A 184 25.01 7.17 -15.43
C ALA A 184 23.57 6.76 -15.76
N LEU A 185 22.59 7.57 -15.35
CA LEU A 185 21.17 7.36 -15.68
C LEU A 185 20.92 7.48 -17.19
N VAL A 186 21.51 8.46 -17.86
CA VAL A 186 21.35 8.65 -19.31
C VAL A 186 21.94 7.48 -20.08
N PHE A 187 23.16 7.06 -19.76
CA PHE A 187 23.80 5.95 -20.46
C PHE A 187 23.12 4.61 -20.16
N GLY A 188 22.76 4.34 -18.92
CA GLY A 188 22.19 3.06 -18.51
C GLY A 188 20.70 2.91 -18.83
N VAL A 189 19.90 3.95 -18.58
CA VAL A 189 18.43 3.88 -18.70
C VAL A 189 17.96 4.39 -20.05
N PHE A 190 18.33 5.63 -20.42
CA PHE A 190 17.81 6.24 -21.64
C PHE A 190 18.45 5.69 -22.92
N MET A 191 19.76 5.43 -22.90
CA MET A 191 20.48 4.83 -24.04
C MET A 191 20.53 3.30 -23.97
N GLN A 192 20.02 2.70 -22.89
CA GLN A 192 19.95 1.25 -22.69
C GLN A 192 21.31 0.54 -22.86
N LEU A 193 22.42 1.22 -22.54
CA LEU A 193 23.73 0.61 -22.65
C LEU A 193 23.93 -0.42 -21.53
N PRO A 194 24.69 -1.51 -21.79
CA PRO A 194 25.05 -2.46 -20.74
C PRO A 194 25.71 -1.72 -19.56
N ILE A 195 25.35 -2.09 -18.33
CA ILE A 195 25.81 -1.39 -17.12
C ILE A 195 27.34 -1.28 -17.03
N TRP A 196 28.03 -2.31 -17.51
CA TRP A 196 29.50 -2.38 -17.57
C TRP A 196 30.12 -1.35 -18.52
N VAL A 197 29.37 -0.86 -19.50
CA VAL A 197 29.78 0.19 -20.45
C VAL A 197 29.29 1.56 -19.96
N ALA A 198 28.07 1.63 -19.43
CA ALA A 198 27.47 2.85 -18.92
C ALA A 198 28.29 3.47 -17.77
N ILE A 199 28.80 2.66 -16.84
CA ILE A 199 29.60 3.15 -15.69
C ILE A 199 30.89 3.85 -16.15
N PRO A 200 31.79 3.22 -16.94
CA PRO A 200 32.97 3.89 -17.47
C PRO A 200 32.64 5.16 -18.27
N LEU A 201 31.59 5.14 -19.10
CA LEU A 201 31.18 6.31 -19.87
C LEU A 201 30.72 7.47 -18.96
N ALA A 202 29.96 7.18 -17.91
CA ALA A 202 29.56 8.19 -16.93
C ALA A 202 30.78 8.80 -16.23
N VAL A 203 31.75 7.96 -15.81
CA VAL A 203 33.00 8.43 -15.21
C VAL A 203 33.79 9.32 -16.17
N ILE A 204 33.91 8.92 -17.44
CA ILE A 204 34.61 9.72 -18.47
C ILE A 204 33.89 11.04 -18.71
N ALA A 205 32.55 11.03 -18.77
CA ALA A 205 31.75 12.25 -18.93
C ALA A 205 31.94 13.20 -17.74
N SER A 206 31.89 12.69 -16.51
CA SER A 206 32.14 13.47 -15.29
C SER A 206 33.57 14.03 -15.25
N ALA A 207 34.57 13.23 -15.61
CA ALA A 207 35.95 13.68 -15.71
C ALA A 207 36.12 14.77 -16.77
N GLY A 208 35.47 14.62 -17.93
CA GLY A 208 35.43 15.62 -18.99
C GLY A 208 34.78 16.94 -18.54
N MET A 209 33.69 16.86 -17.79
CA MET A 209 33.05 18.05 -17.20
C MET A 209 33.98 18.73 -16.20
N GLY A 210 34.57 17.99 -15.27
CA GLY A 210 35.52 18.52 -14.28
C GLY A 210 36.73 19.20 -14.93
N TRP A 211 37.30 18.55 -15.97
CA TRP A 211 38.38 19.14 -16.76
C TRP A 211 37.94 20.40 -17.51
N SER A 212 36.74 20.41 -18.08
CA SER A 212 36.19 21.58 -18.78
C SER A 212 36.01 22.76 -17.83
N LEU A 213 35.60 22.51 -16.58
CA LEU A 213 35.48 23.53 -15.55
C LEU A 213 36.85 24.04 -15.09
N ASP A 214 37.84 23.16 -14.86
CA ASP A 214 39.21 23.62 -14.52
C ASP A 214 39.84 24.41 -15.67
N ALA A 215 39.74 23.93 -16.91
CA ALA A 215 40.32 24.57 -18.08
C ALA A 215 39.62 25.88 -18.46
N GLY A 216 38.28 25.90 -18.37
CA GLY A 216 37.44 27.02 -18.81
C GLY A 216 37.26 28.10 -17.75
N LEU A 217 37.10 27.73 -16.47
CA LEU A 217 36.85 28.67 -15.38
C LEU A 217 38.12 28.91 -14.56
N TRP A 218 38.74 27.87 -14.02
CA TRP A 218 39.78 28.05 -13.01
C TRP A 218 41.14 28.45 -13.56
N LYS A 219 41.59 27.84 -14.66
CA LYS A 219 42.89 28.14 -15.27
C LYS A 219 43.00 29.61 -15.74
N PRO A 220 41.98 30.23 -16.37
CA PRO A 220 42.02 31.66 -16.69
C PRO A 220 41.98 32.56 -15.47
N LEU A 221 41.18 32.23 -14.45
CA LEU A 221 41.07 33.02 -13.24
C LEU A 221 42.37 33.01 -12.41
N ARG A 222 43.05 31.85 -12.36
CA ARG A 222 44.38 31.71 -11.73
C ARG A 222 45.44 32.56 -12.43
N LYS A 223 45.39 32.65 -13.77
CA LYS A 223 46.27 33.52 -14.57
C LYS A 223 46.02 35.01 -14.32
N ARG A 224 44.81 35.40 -13.89
CA ARG A 224 44.45 36.78 -13.56
C ARG A 224 44.84 37.19 -12.13
N GLY A 225 45.44 36.28 -11.34
CA GLY A 225 45.97 36.59 -10.02
C GLY A 225 44.91 36.83 -8.94
N LEU A 226 43.69 36.30 -9.11
CA LEU A 226 42.64 36.40 -8.10
C LEU A 226 43.06 35.66 -6.83
N GLY A 227 42.78 36.26 -5.67
CA GLY A 227 43.08 35.64 -4.38
C GLY A 227 42.24 34.38 -4.16
N ILE A 228 42.79 33.42 -3.40
CA ILE A 228 42.11 32.14 -3.07
C ILE A 228 40.70 32.38 -2.53
N VAL A 229 40.53 33.39 -1.67
CA VAL A 229 39.22 33.76 -1.08
C VAL A 229 38.22 34.22 -2.14
N GLN A 230 38.67 34.84 -3.24
CA GLN A 230 37.81 35.29 -4.34
C GLN A 230 37.44 34.16 -5.31
N LEU A 231 38.14 33.02 -5.23
CA LEU A 231 37.90 31.83 -6.05
C LEU A 231 37.07 30.78 -5.32
N MET A 232 36.81 30.96 -4.02
CA MET A 232 35.87 30.15 -3.27
C MET A 232 34.46 30.48 -3.74
N ILE A 233 33.83 29.55 -4.45
CA ILE A 233 32.44 29.63 -4.91
C ILE A 233 31.57 28.67 -4.16
#